data_AF-A0A497NY63-F1
#
_entry.id   AF-A0A497NY63-F1
#
_cell.length_a   1.000
_cell.length_b   1.000
_cell.length_c   1.000
_cell.angle_alpha   90.00
_cell.angle_beta   90.00
_cell.angle_gamma   90.00
#
_symmetry.space_group_name_H-M   'P 1'
#
loop_
_entity.id
_entity.type
_entity.pdbx_description
1 polymer ?
#
loop_
_entity_poly.entity_id
_entity_poly.type
_entity_poly.pdbx_seq_one_letter_code
_entity_poly.pdbx_strand_id
1 'polypeptide(L)'
;MLRGLLLAPVVEKPPKGKFDPFDPANYAPLITYLASNEAHYITGKIFHIVGGTIELMEGWRSVKSLSKEGRWETDELIREDAEVANRLIPIFFLFYYF
;
A
#
# COMPACT_ATOMS: atom_id res chain seq x y z
N MET A 1 2.40 -12.88 24.59
CA MET A 1 1.68 -13.90 23.79
C MET A 1 1.51 -13.32 22.39
N LEU A 2 2.43 -13.64 21.48
CA LEU A 2 2.34 -13.27 20.07
C LEU A 2 1.16 -14.05 19.47
N ARG A 3 -0.01 -13.41 19.39
CA ARG A 3 -1.15 -13.93 18.63
C ARG A 3 -0.74 -13.94 17.17
N GLY A 4 -0.91 -15.11 16.56
CA GLY A 4 -0.33 -15.51 15.29
C GLY A 4 -0.37 -14.46 14.19
N LEU A 5 0.73 -14.43 13.45
CA LEU A 5 0.76 -14.11 12.03
C LEU A 5 -0.52 -14.70 11.41
N LEU A 6 -1.47 -13.84 11.03
CA LEU A 6 -2.67 -14.25 10.33
C LEU A 6 -2.19 -14.78 8.98
N LEU A 7 -2.00 -16.10 8.88
CA LEU A 7 -1.99 -16.78 7.60
C LEU A 7 -3.27 -16.34 6.91
N ALA A 8 -3.15 -15.68 5.76
CA ALA A 8 -4.30 -15.35 4.94
C ALA A 8 -5.16 -16.63 4.83
N PRO A 9 -6.47 -16.57 5.06
CA PRO A 9 -7.30 -17.75 4.85
C PRO A 9 -7.01 -18.25 3.44
N VAL A 10 -6.76 -19.56 3.30
CA VAL A 10 -6.68 -20.18 1.97
C VAL A 10 -8.03 -19.91 1.32
N VAL A 11 -8.09 -18.90 0.46
CA VAL A 11 -9.31 -18.60 -0.29
C VAL A 11 -9.42 -19.70 -1.33
N GLU A 12 -10.38 -20.59 -1.14
CA GLU A 12 -10.66 -21.62 -2.13
C GLU A 12 -11.04 -20.94 -3.45
N LYS A 13 -10.46 -21.44 -4.54
CA LYS A 13 -10.84 -20.99 -5.87
C LYS A 13 -12.34 -21.22 -6.07
N PRO A 14 -13.08 -20.24 -6.58
CA PRO A 14 -14.49 -20.44 -6.84
C PRO A 14 -14.68 -21.49 -7.95
N PRO A 15 -15.89 -22.08 -8.05
CA PRO A 15 -16.20 -23.03 -9.10
C PRO A 15 -15.93 -22.45 -10.50
N LYS A 16 -15.56 -23.33 -11.45
CA LYS A 16 -15.28 -22.93 -12.83
C LYS A 16 -16.44 -22.10 -13.41
N GLY A 17 -16.12 -20.96 -14.01
CA GLY A 17 -17.09 -20.04 -14.63
C GLY A 17 -17.77 -19.07 -13.64
N LYS A 18 -17.39 -19.11 -12.36
CA LYS A 18 -17.72 -18.06 -11.39
C LYS A 18 -16.61 -17.01 -11.34
N PHE A 19 -16.96 -15.81 -10.93
CA PHE A 19 -16.01 -14.72 -10.75
C PHE A 19 -15.03 -15.05 -9.62
N ASP A 20 -13.73 -14.93 -9.92
CA ASP A 20 -12.65 -15.05 -8.95
C ASP A 20 -12.05 -13.65 -8.71
N PRO A 21 -12.28 -13.03 -7.53
CA PRO A 21 -11.70 -11.74 -7.20
C PRO A 21 -10.17 -11.70 -7.26
N PHE A 22 -9.52 -12.86 -7.15
CA PHE A 22 -8.06 -12.99 -7.16
C PHE A 22 -7.51 -13.43 -8.53
N ASP A 23 -8.35 -13.51 -9.57
CA ASP A 23 -7.88 -13.78 -10.93
C ASP A 23 -6.99 -12.61 -11.42
N PRO A 24 -5.75 -12.87 -11.86
CA PRO A 24 -4.87 -11.84 -12.42
C PRO A 24 -5.42 -11.19 -13.70
N ALA A 25 -6.45 -11.75 -14.34
CA ALA A 25 -7.14 -11.10 -15.45
C ALA A 25 -7.91 -9.82 -15.03
N ASN A 26 -8.27 -9.69 -13.74
CA ASN A 26 -9.03 -8.54 -13.24
C ASN A 26 -8.27 -7.20 -13.36
N TYR A 27 -6.94 -7.23 -13.51
CA TYR A 27 -6.09 -6.03 -13.62
C TYR A 27 -6.11 -5.43 -15.03
N ALA A 28 -6.34 -6.26 -16.06
CA ALA A 28 -6.18 -5.86 -17.46
C ALA A 28 -7.11 -4.71 -17.91
N PRO A 29 -8.40 -4.64 -17.48
CA PRO A 29 -9.28 -3.54 -17.86
C PRO A 29 -8.81 -2.17 -17.35
N LEU A 30 -8.36 -2.08 -16.09
CA LEU A 30 -7.84 -0.83 -15.53
C LEU A 30 -6.57 -0.39 -16.28
N ILE A 31 -5.66 -1.32 -16.56
CA ILE A 31 -4.44 -1.01 -17.33
C ILE A 31 -4.79 -0.53 -18.73
N THR A 32 -5.73 -1.19 -19.40
CA THR A 32 -6.19 -0.81 -20.75
C THR A 32 -6.79 0.60 -20.75
N TYR A 33 -7.62 0.92 -19.74
CA TYR A 33 -8.15 2.27 -19.56
C TYR A 33 -7.04 3.30 -19.33
N LEU A 34 -6.09 3.04 -18.43
CA LEU A 34 -5.00 3.97 -18.13
C LEU A 34 -4.04 4.18 -19.32
N ALA A 35 -3.93 3.21 -20.23
CA ALA A 35 -3.14 3.32 -21.46
C ALA A 35 -3.87 4.03 -22.61
N SER A 36 -5.16 4.34 -22.46
CA SER A 36 -6.00 4.96 -23.49
C SER A 36 -5.90 6.50 -23.49
N ASN A 37 -6.35 7.14 -24.57
CA ASN A 37 -6.36 8.61 -24.67
C ASN A 37 -7.36 9.25 -23.69
N GLU A 38 -8.38 8.50 -23.29
CA GLU A 38 -9.42 8.88 -22.34
C GLU A 38 -8.85 9.14 -20.94
N ALA A 39 -7.71 8.53 -20.61
CA ALA A 39 -7.01 8.70 -19.33
C ALA A 39 -5.89 9.76 -19.35
N HIS A 40 -5.78 10.59 -20.40
CA HIS A 40 -4.67 11.57 -20.56
C HIS A 40 -4.49 12.53 -19.38
N TYR A 41 -5.53 12.79 -18.60
CA TYR A 41 -5.49 13.68 -17.43
C TYR A 41 -4.99 12.99 -16.15
N ILE A 42 -4.78 11.67 -16.17
CA ILE A 42 -4.39 10.87 -15.00
C ILE A 42 -2.87 10.71 -15.00
N THR A 43 -2.19 11.40 -14.08
CA THR A 43 -0.75 11.28 -13.87
C THR A 43 -0.39 11.36 -12.39
N GLY A 44 0.69 10.68 -11.98
CA GLY A 44 1.19 10.66 -10.60
C GLY A 44 0.21 10.06 -9.58
N LYS A 45 -0.67 9.16 -10.01
CA LYS A 45 -1.66 8.48 -9.15
C LYS A 45 -1.25 7.04 -8.89
N ILE A 46 -1.67 6.53 -7.73
CA ILE A 46 -1.51 5.13 -7.34
C ILE A 46 -2.91 4.54 -7.27
N PHE A 47 -3.15 3.42 -7.94
CA PHE A 47 -4.42 2.70 -7.87
C PHE A 47 -4.20 1.34 -7.24
N HIS A 48 -5.09 0.95 -6.33
CA HIS A 48 -5.20 -0.41 -5.82
C HIS A 48 -6.41 -1.08 -6.47
N ILE A 49 -6.27 -2.34 -6.87
CA ILE A 49 -7.35 -3.12 -7.49
C ILE A 49 -7.36 -4.53 -6.93
N VAL A 50 -8.55 -4.97 -6.51
CA VAL A 50 -8.84 -6.34 -6.08
C VAL A 50 -10.24 -6.70 -6.57
N GLY A 51 -10.34 -7.75 -7.39
CA GLY A 51 -11.60 -8.13 -8.02
C GLY A 51 -12.25 -6.96 -8.77
N GLY A 52 -13.45 -6.58 -8.35
CA GLY A 52 -14.23 -5.48 -8.94
C GLY A 52 -14.02 -4.11 -8.29
N THR A 53 -13.16 -4.00 -7.27
CA THR A 53 -12.93 -2.75 -6.54
C THR A 53 -11.68 -2.05 -7.05
N ILE A 54 -11.80 -0.77 -7.38
CA ILE A 54 -10.68 0.11 -7.76
C ILE A 54 -10.65 1.27 -6.77
N GLU A 55 -9.50 1.46 -6.14
CA GLU A 55 -9.28 2.50 -5.13
C GLU A 55 -8.17 3.44 -5.61
N LEU A 56 -8.42 4.75 -5.53
CA LEU A 56 -7.36 5.75 -5.68
C LEU A 56 -6.64 5.89 -4.34
N MET A 57 -5.34 5.60 -4.34
CA MET A 57 -4.51 5.66 -3.16
C MET A 57 -3.89 7.06 -3.02
N GLU A 58 -4.01 7.63 -1.83
CA GLU A 58 -3.27 8.82 -1.43
C GLU A 58 -1.98 8.39 -0.71
N GLY A 59 -0.87 9.05 -1.05
CA GLY A 59 0.48 8.65 -0.66
C GLY A 59 0.80 8.84 0.83
N TRP A 60 2.06 8.58 1.16
CA TRP A 60 2.61 8.73 2.51
C TRP A 60 2.51 10.18 2.98
N ARG A 61 2.00 10.38 4.19
CA ARG A 61 2.00 11.68 4.86
C ARG A 61 2.99 11.67 6.02
N SER A 62 3.62 12.81 6.30
CA SER A 62 4.42 12.98 7.52
C SER A 62 3.54 12.71 8.74
N VAL A 63 3.87 11.67 9.51
CA VAL A 63 3.16 11.31 10.75
C VAL A 63 3.84 11.88 11.99
N LYS A 64 5.14 12.16 11.89
CA LYS A 64 5.96 12.79 12.92
C LYS A 64 7.19 13.41 12.27
N SER A 65 7.69 14.49 12.86
CA SER A 65 8.84 15.23 12.36
C SER A 65 9.71 15.69 13.53
N LEU A 66 11.03 15.71 13.32
CA LEU A 66 11.99 16.41 14.18
C LEU A 66 12.51 17.63 13.43
N SER A 67 12.78 18.70 14.16
CA SER A 67 13.28 19.95 13.62
C SER A 67 14.40 20.50 14.50
N LYS A 68 15.47 20.98 13.88
CA LYS A 68 16.49 21.79 14.54
C LYS A 68 17.04 22.85 13.58
N GLU A 69 17.67 23.87 14.13
CA GLU A 69 18.47 24.80 13.35
C GLU A 69 19.81 24.16 12.97
N GLY A 70 20.14 24.15 11.68
CA GLY A 70 21.39 23.59 11.16
C GLY A 70 21.37 22.07 10.93
N ARG A 71 22.55 21.50 10.64
CA ARG A 71 22.71 20.10 10.23
C ARG A 71 22.67 19.16 11.43
N TRP A 72 21.88 18.09 11.35
CA TRP A 72 21.90 16.99 12.34
C TRP A 72 23.23 16.25 12.34
N GLU A 73 23.77 16.02 13.53
CA GLU A 73 24.89 15.12 13.76
C GLU A 73 24.37 13.71 14.06
N THR A 74 25.16 12.68 13.72
CA THR A 74 24.73 11.27 13.87
C THR A 74 24.36 10.93 15.31
N ASP A 75 25.14 11.40 16.29
CA ASP A 75 24.88 11.14 17.71
C ASP A 75 23.60 11.81 18.22
N GLU A 76 23.17 12.92 17.61
CA GLU A 76 21.88 13.54 17.93
C GLU A 76 20.74 12.66 17.42
N LEU A 77 20.82 12.20 16.17
CA LEU A 77 19.80 11.32 15.60
C LEU A 77 19.66 10.02 16.37
N ILE A 78 20.75 9.41 16.83
CA ILE A 78 20.72 8.18 17.65
C ILE A 78 19.99 8.42 18.99
N ARG A 79 20.05 9.63 19.55
CA ARG A 79 19.33 9.95 20.79
C ARG A 79 17.84 10.22 20.54
N GLU A 80 17.53 10.88 19.43
CA GLU A 80 16.17 11.32 19.11
C GLU A 80 15.38 10.29 18.26
N ASP A 81 16.02 9.21 17.80
CA ASP A 81 15.42 8.21 16.91
C ASP A 81 14.15 7.60 17.50
N ALA A 82 14.14 7.33 18.80
CA ALA A 82 13.03 6.77 19.54
C ALA A 82 11.78 7.63 19.42
N GLU A 83 11.94 8.94 19.24
CA GLU A 83 10.83 9.85 19.08
C GLU A 83 10.10 9.60 17.75
N VAL A 84 10.83 9.39 16.65
CA VAL A 84 10.26 9.22 15.30
C VAL A 84 10.04 7.76 14.91
N ALA A 85 10.85 6.83 15.40
CA ALA A 85 10.89 5.43 14.98
C ALA A 85 9.94 4.52 15.76
N ASN A 86 9.59 4.85 17.02
CA ASN A 86 8.76 3.98 17.86
C ASN A 86 7.25 4.07 17.56
N ARG A 87 6.84 4.86 16.55
CA ARG A 87 5.47 4.78 16.07
C ARG A 87 5.32 3.52 15.24
N LEU A 88 4.63 2.53 15.79
CA LEU A 88 3.97 1.50 14.98
C LEU A 88 3.01 2.23 14.04
N ILE A 89 3.46 2.48 12.81
CA ILE A 89 2.58 2.76 11.70
C ILE A 89 2.11 1.36 11.28
N PRO A 90 0.86 0.95 11.58
CA PRO A 90 0.33 -0.20 10.88
C PRO A 90 0.50 0.12 9.41
N ILE A 91 1.25 -0.72 8.69
CA ILE A 91 1.32 -0.69 7.23
C ILE A 91 -0.09 -1.01 6.75
N PHE A 92 -0.95 0.00 6.79
CA PHE A 92 -2.20 -0.02 6.07
C PHE A 92 -1.75 0.00 4.60
N PHE A 93 -1.91 -1.16 3.95
CA PHE A 93 -1.95 -1.35 2.49
C PHE A 93 -0.75 -1.81 1.65
N LEU A 94 0.35 -2.36 2.17
CA LEU A 94 1.45 -2.77 1.25
C LEU A 94 2.03 -4.19 1.33
N PHE A 95 1.50 -5.09 2.17
CA PHE A 95 1.96 -6.49 2.15
C PHE A 95 0.80 -7.47 2.35
N TYR A 96 -0.15 -7.48 1.43
CA TYR A 96 -0.92 -8.69 1.19
C TYR A 96 -0.73 -9.01 -0.30
N TYR A 97 -0.24 -10.23 -0.59
CA TYR A 97 -0.13 -10.85 -1.92
C TYR A 97 1.15 -10.63 -2.74
N PHE A 98 2.34 -10.73 -2.12
CA PHE A 98 3.48 -11.40 -2.77
C PHE A 98 3.79 -12.69 -2.03
#